data_AF-A0A413UX48-F1
#
_entry.id   AF-A0A413UX48-F1
#
_cell.length_a   1.000
_cell.length_b   1.000
_cell.length_c   1.000
_cell.angle_alpha   90.00
_cell.angle_beta   90.00
_cell.angle_gamma   90.00
#
_symmetry.space_group_name_H-M   'P 1'
#
loop_
_entity.id
_entity.type
_entity.pdbx_description
1 polymer ?
#
loop_
_entity_poly.entity_id
_entity_poly.type
_entity_poly.pdbx_seq_one_letter_code
_entity_poly.pdbx_strand_id
1 'polypeptide(L)' 'MEVKNGIIIDGVLHEAVHDSIHCASCSLYEKCAEVNYTACITDLFSCGGFINRGKVTDIKIDKEE' A
#
# COMPACT_ATOMS: atom_id res chain seq x y z
N MET A 1 11.84 -8.07 6.00
CA MET A 1 10.49 -8.59 5.68
C MET A 1 10.45 -8.83 4.19
N GLU A 2 9.86 -9.94 3.76
CA GLU A 2 9.56 -10.16 2.35
C GLU A 2 8.13 -9.66 2.09
N VAL A 3 7.94 -8.87 1.03
CA VAL A 3 6.65 -8.27 0.69
C VAL A 3 6.36 -8.57 -0.76
N LYS A 4 5.23 -9.22 -1.00
CA LYS A 4 4.82 -9.63 -2.35
C LYS A 4 4.17 -8.48 -3.12
N ASN A 5 3.37 -7.68 -2.42
CA ASN A 5 2.65 -6.56 -3.01
C ASN A 5 2.68 -5.36 -2.05
N GLY A 6 3.11 -4.22 -2.56
CA GLY A 6 3.16 -2.99 -1.79
C GLY A 6 3.58 -1.81 -2.64
N ILE A 7 3.35 -0.61 -2.10
CA ILE A 7 3.74 0.65 -2.72
C ILE A 7 4.63 1.41 -1.74
N ILE A 8 5.66 2.06 -2.25
CA ILE A 8 6.52 2.93 -1.43
C ILE A 8 6.20 4.38 -1.80
N ILE A 9 5.81 5.17 -0.79
CA ILE A 9 5.46 6.59 -0.94
C ILE A 9 6.29 7.37 0.06
N ASP A 10 7.04 8.37 -0.41
CA ASP A 10 7.93 9.21 0.41
C ASP A 10 8.88 8.39 1.33
N GLY A 11 9.31 7.23 0.81
CA GLY A 11 10.18 6.30 1.52
C GLY A 11 9.48 5.44 2.58
N VAL A 12 8.15 5.52 2.74
CA VAL A 12 7.35 4.65 3.61
C VAL A 12 6.75 3.51 2.81
N LEU A 13 6.84 2.28 3.32
CA LEU A 13 6.21 1.11 2.73
C LEU A 13 4.76 0.99 3.17
N HIS A 14 3.87 0.90 2.18
CA HIS A 14 2.46 0.56 2.32
C HIS A 14 2.25 -0.83 1.72
N GLU A 15 2.19 -1.86 2.58
CA GLU A 15 1.98 -3.25 2.16
C GLU A 15 0.52 -3.48 1.81
N ALA A 16 0.26 -4.06 0.63
CA ALA A 16 -1.08 -4.48 0.25
C ALA A 16 -1.44 -5.78 0.98
N VAL A 17 -2.62 -5.83 1.60
CA VAL A 17 -3.13 -7.03 2.27
C VAL A 17 -4.46 -7.47 1.66
N HIS A 18 -4.75 -8.76 1.71
CA HIS A 18 -5.99 -9.31 1.16
C HIS A 18 -7.18 -9.20 2.12
N ASP A 19 -6.91 -9.12 3.43
CA ASP A 19 -7.98 -8.94 4.43
C ASP A 19 -8.66 -7.59 4.22
N SER A 20 -9.98 -7.56 4.39
CA SER A 20 -10.73 -6.31 4.29
C SER A 20 -10.34 -5.39 5.43
N ILE A 21 -9.82 -4.22 5.09
CA ILE A 21 -9.49 -3.17 6.05
C ILE A 21 -10.56 -2.09 5.95
N HIS A 22 -11.04 -1.64 7.11
CA HIS A 22 -11.91 -0.48 7.17
C HIS A 22 -11.19 0.75 6.61
N CYS A 23 -11.83 1.53 5.73
CA CYS A 23 -11.16 2.60 4.98
C CYS A 23 -10.39 3.59 5.89
N ALA A 24 -10.94 3.93 7.06
CA ALA A 24 -10.29 4.80 8.04
C ALA A 24 -8.99 4.23 8.66
N SER A 25 -8.80 2.90 8.58
CA SER A 25 -7.58 2.21 9.02
C SER A 25 -6.62 1.92 7.86
N CYS A 26 -7.01 2.24 6.62
CA CYS A 26 -6.15 2.09 5.45
C CYS A 26 -5.07 3.17 5.49
N SER A 27 -3.81 2.76 5.38
CA SER A 27 -2.68 3.68 5.40
C SER A 27 -2.60 4.65 4.21
N LEU A 28 -3.40 4.40 3.15
CA LEU A 28 -3.53 5.29 2.00
C LEU A 28 -4.80 6.16 2.06
N TYR A 29 -5.52 6.20 3.19
CA TYR A 29 -6.75 6.98 3.35
C TYR A 29 -6.58 8.45 2.91
N GLU A 30 -5.53 9.11 3.40
CA GLU A 30 -5.22 10.50 3.04
C GLU A 30 -4.88 10.67 1.55
N LYS A 31 -4.27 9.65 0.92
CA LYS A 31 -4.00 9.66 -0.52
C LYS A 31 -5.25 9.51 -1.36
N CYS A 32 -6.24 8.75 -0.89
CA CYS A 32 -7.56 8.74 -1.50
C CYS A 32 -8.29 10.09 -1.33
N ALA A 33 -8.05 10.81 -0.23
CA ALA A 33 -8.64 12.14 0.00
C ALA A 33 -8.10 13.19 -0.99
N GLU A 34 -6.81 13.13 -1.36
CA GLU A 34 -6.19 14.00 -2.37
C GLU A 34 -6.89 13.92 -3.74
N VAL A 35 -7.53 12.78 -4.05
CA VAL A 35 -8.30 12.55 -5.29
C VAL A 35 -9.81 12.55 -5.06
N ASN A 36 -10.29 13.18 -3.98
CA ASN A 36 -11.72 13.24 -3.59
C ASN A 36 -12.42 11.87 -3.55
N TYR A 37 -11.70 10.80 -3.18
CA TYR A 37 -12.23 9.43 -3.13
C TYR A 37 -12.85 8.95 -4.47
N THR A 38 -12.44 9.52 -5.59
CA THR A 38 -12.97 9.17 -6.93
C THR A 38 -12.62 7.75 -7.34
N ALA A 39 -11.54 7.18 -6.80
CA ALA A 39 -11.15 5.79 -6.97
C ALA A 39 -10.51 5.27 -5.68
N CYS A 40 -10.75 4.00 -5.35
CA CYS A 40 -10.03 3.34 -4.27
C CYS A 40 -8.76 2.70 -4.85
N ILE A 41 -7.60 3.02 -4.26
CA ILE A 41 -6.31 2.45 -4.71
C ILE A 41 -6.31 0.92 -4.58
N THR A 42 -7.10 0.36 -3.66
CA THR A 42 -7.23 -1.09 -3.49
C THR A 42 -7.77 -1.79 -4.73
N ASP A 43 -8.60 -1.12 -5.54
CA ASP A 43 -9.19 -1.69 -6.75
C ASP A 43 -8.12 -1.91 -7.83
N LEU A 44 -7.10 -1.04 -7.88
CA LEU A 44 -5.98 -1.16 -8.82
C LEU A 44 -5.06 -2.34 -8.47
N PHE A 45 -4.96 -2.68 -7.19
CA PHE A 45 -4.08 -3.73 -6.67
C PHE A 45 -4.82 -5.03 -6.35
N SER A 46 -6.13 -5.10 -6.59
CA SER A 46 -6.99 -6.24 -6.22
C SER A 46 -6.78 -6.68 -4.76
N CYS A 47 -6.71 -5.72 -3.83
CA CYS A 47 -6.43 -5.99 -2.41
C CYS A 47 -7.56 -5.49 -1.49
N GLY A 48 -7.52 -5.88 -0.21
CA GLY A 48 -8.48 -5.46 0.81
C GLY A 48 -8.07 -4.18 1.56
N GLY A 49 -6.82 -3.73 1.41
CA GLY A 49 -6.31 -2.50 2.03
C GLY A 49 -4.79 -2.41 2.02
N PHE A 50 -4.29 -1.30 2.59
CA PHE A 50 -2.85 -1.07 2.75
C PHE A 50 -2.48 -0.83 4.21
N ILE A 51 -1.40 -1.47 4.67
CA ILE A 51 -0.84 -1.29 6.02
C ILE A 51 0.48 -0.53 5.94
N ASN A 52 0.63 0.49 6.78
CA ASN A 52 1.90 1.21 6.94
C ASN A 52 2.90 0.32 7.68
N ARG A 53 4.02 0.02 7.04
CA ARG A 53 5.13 -0.78 7.60
C ARG A 53 6.34 0.05 7.99
N GLY A 54 6.23 1.37 7.89
CA GLY A 54 7.24 2.34 8.26
C GLY A 54 8.20 2.67 7.12
N LYS A 55 9.21 3.47 7.48
CA LYS A 55 10.24 3.94 6.54
C LYS A 55 11.12 2.79 6.08
N VAL A 56 11.35 2.72 4.79
CA VAL A 56 12.25 1.77 4.16
C VAL A 56 13.67 2.33 4.17
N THR A 57 14.62 1.52 4.61
CA THR A 57 16.06 1.88 4.60
C THR A 57 16.78 1.22 3.43
N ASP A 58 16.39 0.00 3.09
CA ASP A 58 17.02 -0.83 2.07
C ASP A 58 15.96 -1.62 1.32
N ILE A 59 16.09 -1.67 -0.01
CA ILE A 59 15.22 -2.45 -0.89
C ILE A 59 16.11 -3.39 -1.69
N LYS A 60 15.78 -4.68 -1.65
CA LYS A 60 16.34 -5.68 -2.55
C LYS A 60 15.17 -6.21 -3.37
N ILE A 61 15.31 -6.17 -4.68
CA ILE A 61 14.32 -6.69 -5.61
C ILE A 61 14.99 -7.86 -6.31
N ASP A 62 14.41 -9.04 -6.13
CA ASP A 62 14.79 -10.18 -6.95
C ASP A 62 14.23 -9.91 -8.35
N LYS A 63 15.11 -9.83 -9.35
CA LYS A 63 14.67 -9.71 -10.74
C LYS A 63 14.11 -11.07 -11.13
N GLU A 64 12.86 -11.10 -11.59
CA GLU A 64 12.35 -12.25 -12.34
C GLU A 64 13.13 -12.32 -13.67
N GLU A 65 13.78 -13.47 -13.91
CA GLU A 65 14.43 -13.83 -15.19
C GLU A 65 13.40 -14.24 -16.25
#